data_AF-A0A9E0YBV7-F1
#
_entry.id   AF-A0A9E0YBV7-F1
#
_cell.length_a   1.000
_cell.length_b   1.000
_cell.length_c   1.000
_cell.angle_alpha   90.00
_cell.angle_beta   90.00
_cell.angle_gamma   90.00
#
_symmetry.space_group_name_H-M   'P 1'
#
loop_
_entity.id
_entity.type
_entity.pdbx_description
1 polymer ?
#
loop_
_entity_poly.entity_id
_entity_poly.type
_entity_poly.pdbx_seq_one_letter_code
_entity_poly.pdbx_strand_id
1 'polypeptide(L)'
;MYTRQNPNLAFVERRMWEYSTTPRIGIVKQLLNKLLNELEEVNENERVRLGEDFNLFEQLKNFETDIIRQALYLTNNNQRAAAQMLGINYTTLNAKMKRFGIGAKEELAASREA
;
A
#
# COMPACT_ATOMS: atom_id res chain seq x y z
N MET A 1 -12.52 -62.86 -15.81
CA MET A 1 -13.65 -61.91 -15.90
C MET A 1 -14.42 -61.96 -14.58
N TYR A 2 -14.14 -61.06 -13.64
CA TYR A 2 -14.91 -60.89 -12.40
C TYR A 2 -14.78 -59.43 -11.94
N THR A 3 -15.76 -58.60 -12.29
CA THR A 3 -15.96 -57.28 -11.67
C THR A 3 -16.67 -57.48 -10.34
N ARG A 4 -15.90 -57.70 -9.28
CA ARG A 4 -16.42 -57.54 -7.92
C ARG A 4 -16.51 -56.04 -7.67
N GLN A 5 -17.73 -55.50 -7.69
CA GLN A 5 -18.04 -54.18 -7.15
C GLN A 5 -17.29 -54.05 -5.82
N ASN A 6 -16.43 -53.03 -5.69
CA ASN A 6 -15.73 -52.73 -4.46
C ASN A 6 -16.63 -51.79 -3.64
N PRO A 7 -17.47 -52.29 -2.71
CA PRO A 7 -18.35 -51.46 -1.89
C PRO A 7 -17.58 -50.47 -1.01
N ASN A 8 -16.28 -50.69 -0.82
CA ASN A 8 -15.41 -49.79 -0.09
C ASN A 8 -15.13 -48.46 -0.82
N LEU A 9 -15.18 -48.42 -2.16
CA LEU A 9 -14.84 -47.19 -2.88
C LEU A 9 -15.93 -46.12 -2.70
N ALA A 10 -17.20 -46.51 -2.80
CA ALA A 10 -18.33 -45.61 -2.56
C ALA A 10 -18.48 -45.21 -1.08
N PHE A 11 -18.08 -46.10 -0.15
CA PHE A 11 -18.05 -45.78 1.28
C PHE A 11 -16.95 -44.78 1.62
N VAL A 12 -15.76 -44.92 1.03
CA VAL A 12 -14.65 -43.99 1.21
C VAL A 12 -14.94 -42.63 0.55
N GLU A 13 -15.52 -42.63 -0.64
CA GLU A 13 -15.85 -41.39 -1.36
C GLU A 13 -16.94 -40.56 -0.65
N ARG A 14 -17.95 -41.23 -0.07
CA ARG A 14 -19.00 -40.57 0.73
C ARG A 14 -18.46 -39.99 2.05
N ARG A 15 -17.46 -40.64 2.67
CA ARG A 15 -16.85 -40.18 3.93
C ARG A 15 -15.79 -39.09 3.72
N MET A 16 -15.23 -38.95 2.52
CA MET A 16 -14.17 -37.97 2.25
C MET A 16 -14.67 -36.52 2.08
N TRP A 17 -15.94 -36.28 1.72
CA TRP A 17 -16.49 -34.92 1.69
C TRP A 17 -16.88 -34.40 3.09
N GLU A 18 -17.10 -35.27 4.07
CA GLU A 18 -17.41 -34.84 5.45
C GLU A 18 -16.17 -34.41 6.26
N TYR A 19 -14.95 -34.77 5.84
CA TYR A 19 -13.72 -34.51 6.61
C TYR A 19 -12.68 -33.60 5.95
N SER A 20 -12.91 -33.16 4.70
CA SER A 20 -12.15 -32.10 4.03
C SER A 20 -12.88 -30.77 4.26
N THR A 21 -12.56 -29.88 5.20
CA THR A 21 -11.24 -29.44 5.65
C THR A 21 -11.34 -28.90 7.08
N THR A 22 -10.85 -29.74 7.99
CA THR A 22 -10.80 -29.64 9.44
C THR A 22 -9.69 -28.66 9.90
N PRO A 23 -9.89 -27.87 10.96
CA PRO A 23 -9.11 -26.74 11.55
C PRO A 23 -8.21 -25.81 10.73
N ARG A 24 -7.45 -26.29 9.75
CA ARG A 24 -6.47 -25.51 8.97
C ARG A 24 -7.12 -24.39 8.17
N ILE A 25 -8.29 -24.63 7.58
CA ILE A 25 -9.07 -23.57 6.93
C ILE A 25 -9.56 -22.54 7.95
N GLY A 26 -9.91 -22.97 9.16
CA GLY A 26 -10.26 -22.06 10.25
C GLY A 26 -9.09 -21.17 10.66
N ILE A 27 -7.89 -21.76 10.78
CA ILE A 27 -6.65 -21.05 11.09
C ILE A 27 -6.29 -20.07 9.96
N VAL A 28 -6.38 -20.51 8.70
CA VAL A 28 -6.15 -19.64 7.54
C VAL A 28 -7.16 -18.49 7.52
N LYS A 29 -8.44 -18.74 7.85
CA LYS A 29 -9.46 -17.70 7.94
C LYS A 29 -9.17 -16.71 9.08
N GLN A 30 -8.69 -17.18 10.23
CA GLN A 30 -8.29 -16.31 11.34
C GLN A 30 -7.05 -15.48 10.99
N LEU A 31 -6.05 -16.08 10.37
CA LEU A 31 -4.85 -15.38 9.91
C LEU A 31 -5.20 -14.35 8.84
N LEU A 32 -6.06 -14.70 7.89
CA LEU A 32 -6.55 -13.79 6.87
C LEU A 32 -7.28 -12.59 7.52
N ASN A 33 -8.18 -12.83 8.47
CA ASN A 33 -8.87 -11.75 9.18
C ASN A 33 -7.90 -10.87 9.98
N LYS A 34 -6.87 -11.45 10.60
CA LYS A 34 -5.85 -10.68 11.32
C LYS A 34 -5.04 -9.80 10.36
N LEU A 35 -4.60 -10.35 9.23
CA LEU A 35 -3.89 -9.59 8.20
C LEU A 35 -4.78 -8.52 7.55
N LEU A 36 -6.07 -8.80 7.35
CA LEU A 36 -7.03 -7.82 6.86
C LEU A 36 -7.22 -6.68 7.87
N ASN A 37 -7.32 -6.98 9.17
CA ASN A 37 -7.39 -5.94 10.20
C ASN A 37 -6.09 -5.15 10.31
N GLU A 38 -4.93 -5.81 10.22
CA GLU A 38 -3.62 -5.14 10.26
C GLU A 38 -3.41 -4.28 9.01
N LEU A 39 -3.89 -4.71 7.84
CA LEU A 39 -3.95 -3.90 6.63
C LEU A 39 -4.96 -2.75 6.75
N GLU A 40 -6.11 -2.96 7.40
CA GLU A 40 -7.06 -1.89 7.69
C GLU A 40 -6.49 -0.88 8.67
N GLU A 41 -5.74 -1.30 9.69
CA GLU A 41 -5.03 -0.41 10.63
C GLU A 41 -3.86 0.32 9.95
N VAL A 42 -3.12 -0.36 9.06
CA VAL A 42 -2.11 0.28 8.21
C VAL A 42 -2.77 1.31 7.28
N ASN A 43 -3.95 0.99 6.75
CA ASN A 43 -4.77 1.90 5.94
C ASN A 43 -5.49 2.97 6.79
N GLU A 44 -5.71 2.76 8.09
CA GLU A 44 -6.25 3.80 8.99
C GLU A 44 -5.25 4.94 9.20
N ASN A 45 -3.95 4.68 9.03
CA ASN A 45 -2.93 5.72 8.94
C ASN A 45 -3.01 6.49 7.60
N GLU A 46 -3.61 5.93 6.56
CA GLU A 46 -3.87 6.58 5.26
C GLU A 46 -5.31 7.14 5.14
N ARG A 47 -6.23 6.71 6.00
CA ARG A 47 -7.60 7.22 6.02
C ARG A 47 -7.60 8.58 6.71
N VAL A 48 -7.81 9.57 5.86
CA VAL A 48 -8.12 10.95 6.22
C VAL A 48 -9.21 10.98 7.30
N ARG A 49 -8.83 11.18 8.57
CA ARG A 49 -9.78 11.29 9.70
C ARG A 49 -10.51 12.62 9.62
N LEU A 50 -11.77 12.57 9.18
CA LEU A 50 -12.67 13.72 9.09
C LEU A 50 -13.19 14.09 10.50
N GLY A 51 -12.31 14.62 11.36
CA GLY A 51 -12.66 15.18 12.67
C GLY A 51 -12.95 16.68 12.62
N GLU A 52 -13.27 17.29 13.76
CA GLU A 52 -13.55 18.74 13.87
C GLU A 52 -12.37 19.62 13.42
N ASP A 53 -11.13 19.13 13.52
CA ASP A 53 -9.91 19.83 13.08
C ASP A 53 -9.46 19.44 11.66
N PHE A 54 -10.32 18.81 10.86
CA PHE A 54 -9.97 18.36 9.53
C PHE A 54 -9.78 19.53 8.53
N ASN A 55 -8.55 19.76 8.08
CA ASN A 55 -8.24 20.74 7.03
C ASN A 55 -7.85 20.07 5.70
N LEU A 56 -8.77 20.10 4.73
CA LEU A 56 -8.54 19.54 3.39
C LEU A 56 -7.31 20.14 2.68
N PHE A 57 -7.07 21.44 2.82
CA PHE A 57 -5.95 22.10 2.15
C PHE A 57 -4.60 21.66 2.71
N GLU A 58 -4.50 21.45 4.03
CA GLU A 58 -3.28 20.90 4.64
C GLU A 58 -3.02 19.47 4.21
N GLN A 59 -4.07 18.66 4.10
CA GLN A 59 -3.99 17.25 3.72
C GLN A 59 -3.57 17.11 2.25
N LEU A 60 -4.19 17.91 1.37
CA LEU A 60 -3.79 17.98 -0.03
C LEU A 60 -2.36 18.49 -0.18
N LYS A 61 -1.94 19.45 0.66
CA LYS A 61 -0.55 19.95 0.69
C LYS A 61 0.43 18.85 1.11
N ASN A 62 0.13 18.07 2.14
CA ASN A 62 1.00 16.98 2.60
C ASN A 62 1.11 15.90 1.53
N PHE A 63 -0.03 15.45 1.00
CA PHE A 63 -0.09 14.48 -0.09
C PHE A 63 0.69 14.96 -1.33
N GLU A 64 0.50 16.21 -1.74
CA GLU A 64 1.23 16.79 -2.87
C GLU A 64 2.74 16.89 -2.59
N THR A 65 3.13 17.21 -1.35
CA THR A 65 4.54 17.25 -0.92
C THR A 65 5.19 15.88 -1.04
N ASP A 66 4.52 14.83 -0.59
CA ASP A 66 5.05 13.46 -0.59
C ASP A 66 5.16 12.89 -2.01
N ILE A 67 4.16 13.14 -2.86
CA ILE A 67 4.23 12.80 -4.28
C ILE A 67 5.38 13.51 -4.98
N ILE A 68 5.59 14.81 -4.72
CA ILE A 68 6.70 15.56 -5.31
C ILE A 68 8.04 14.98 -4.86
N ARG A 69 8.19 14.65 -3.57
CA ARG A 69 9.41 14.00 -3.05
C ARG A 69 9.66 12.65 -3.70
N GLN A 70 8.62 11.84 -3.86
CA GLN A 70 8.73 10.53 -4.49
C GLN A 70 9.13 10.65 -5.97
N ALA A 71 8.53 11.58 -6.71
CA ALA A 71 8.90 11.84 -8.09
C ALA A 71 10.36 12.32 -8.23
N LEU A 72 10.83 13.18 -7.32
CA LEU A 72 12.23 13.60 -7.28
C LEU A 72 13.17 12.44 -6.95
N TYR A 73 12.82 11.60 -5.97
CA TYR A 73 13.60 10.41 -5.63
C TYR A 73 13.74 9.45 -6.82
N LEU A 74 12.64 9.14 -7.50
CA LEU A 74 12.64 8.24 -8.67
C LEU A 74 13.42 8.80 -9.87
N THR A 75 13.59 10.12 -9.94
CA THR A 75 14.34 10.79 -11.01
C THR A 75 15.73 11.25 -10.59
N ASN A 76 16.24 10.78 -9.44
CA ASN A 76 17.53 11.19 -8.88
C ASN A 76 17.67 12.72 -8.78
N ASN A 77 16.65 13.38 -8.23
CA ASN A 77 16.53 14.83 -8.07
C ASN A 77 16.51 15.63 -9.38
N ASN A 78 16.28 14.99 -10.53
CA ASN A 78 16.06 15.70 -11.78
C ASN A 78 14.64 16.30 -11.83
N GLN A 79 14.52 17.56 -11.44
CA GLN A 79 13.25 18.30 -11.41
C GLN A 79 12.51 18.34 -12.76
N ARG A 80 13.23 18.38 -13.90
CA ARG A 80 12.57 18.35 -15.22
C ARG A 80 11.95 17.00 -15.50
N ALA A 81 12.66 15.92 -15.19
CA ALA A 81 12.13 14.57 -15.31
C ALA A 81 10.99 14.32 -14.30
N ALA A 82 11.08 14.86 -13.08
CA ALA A 82 10.02 14.76 -12.09
C ALA A 82 8.75 15.50 -12.53
N ALA A 83 8.91 16.71 -13.10
CA ALA A 83 7.79 17.48 -13.64
C ALA A 83 7.08 16.72 -14.78
N GLN A 84 7.85 16.13 -15.68
CA GLN A 84 7.33 15.28 -16.76
C GLN A 84 6.60 14.04 -16.21
N MET A 85 7.17 13.36 -15.21
CA MET A 85 6.56 12.19 -14.55
C MET A 85 5.24 12.54 -13.86
N LEU A 86 5.16 13.72 -13.25
CA LEU A 86 3.95 14.23 -12.60
C LEU A 86 2.94 14.86 -13.57
N GLY A 87 3.27 14.98 -14.86
CA GLY A 87 2.40 15.60 -15.86
C GLY A 87 2.18 17.09 -15.67
N ILE A 88 3.10 17.80 -15.01
CA ILE A 88 3.02 19.25 -14.79
C ILE A 88 4.20 20.00 -15.39
N ASN A 89 4.02 21.29 -15.65
CA ASN A 89 5.12 22.12 -16.14
C ASN A 89 6.22 22.28 -15.08
N TYR A 90 7.48 22.34 -15.55
CA TYR A 90 8.65 22.54 -14.69
C TYR A 90 8.53 23.79 -13.80
N THR A 91 8.01 24.90 -14.35
CA THR A 91 7.81 26.15 -13.59
C THR A 91 6.79 25.99 -12.47
N THR A 92 5.74 25.20 -12.69
CA THR A 92 4.73 24.85 -11.68
C THR A 92 5.32 23.99 -10.57
N LEU A 93 6.11 22.97 -10.94
CA LEU A 93 6.81 22.12 -9.96
C LEU A 93 7.76 22.96 -9.10
N ASN A 94 8.58 23.81 -9.73
CA ASN A 94 9.53 24.67 -9.01
C ASN A 94 8.81 25.61 -8.02
N ALA A 95 7.69 26.22 -8.41
CA ALA A 95 6.89 27.05 -7.51
C ALA A 95 6.33 26.25 -6.32
N LYS A 96 5.83 25.03 -6.56
CA LYS A 96 5.34 24.13 -5.51
C LYS A 96 6.46 23.69 -4.56
N MET A 97 7.63 23.34 -5.09
CA MET A 97 8.82 22.99 -4.29
C MET A 97 9.22 24.13 -3.33
N LYS A 98 9.29 25.37 -3.83
CA LYS A 98 9.57 26.54 -2.99
C LYS A 98 8.51 26.76 -1.91
N ARG A 99 7.23 26.67 -2.28
CA ARG A 99 6.10 26.84 -1.34
C ARG A 99 6.07 25.78 -0.24
N PHE A 100 6.50 24.57 -0.55
CA PHE A 100 6.52 23.43 0.38
C PHE A 100 7.86 23.23 1.08
N GLY A 101 8.88 24.03 0.76
CA GLY A 101 10.22 23.91 1.34
C GLY A 101 10.96 22.63 0.91
N ILE A 102 10.62 22.06 -0.24
CA ILE A 102 11.27 20.87 -0.80
C ILE A 102 12.57 21.34 -1.48
N GLY A 103 13.72 20.79 -1.05
CA GLY A 103 15.06 21.17 -1.53
C GLY A 103 15.91 21.95 -0.51
N ALA A 104 15.29 22.81 0.30
CA ALA A 104 16.04 23.61 1.30
C ALA A 104 16.63 22.76 2.45
N LYS A 105 15.99 21.63 2.78
CA LYS A 105 16.41 20.75 3.87
C LYS A 105 17.60 19.85 3.50
N GLU A 106 17.78 19.57 2.21
CA GLU A 106 18.88 18.73 1.69
C GLU A 106 20.17 19.56 1.51
N GLU A 107 20.07 20.83 1.10
CA GLU A 107 21.22 21.76 1.05
C GLU A 107 21.81 22.04 2.46
N LEU A 108 20.97 22.06 3.50
CA LEU A 108 21.41 22.21 4.90
C LEU A 108 22.09 20.96 5.47
N ALA A 109 21.75 19.77 4.96
CA ALA A 109 22.41 18.51 5.34
C ALA A 109 23.75 18.36 4.61
N ALA A 110 23.79 18.65 3.31
CA ALA A 110 25.02 18.62 2.51
C ALA A 110 26.06 19.66 2.96
N SER A 111 25.63 20.82 3.47
CA SER A 111 26.54 21.86 4.00
C SER A 111 27.09 21.55 5.39
N ARG A 112 26.64 20.48 6.06
CA ARG A 112 27.15 20.04 7.37
C ARG A 112 28.19 18.92 7.24
N GLU A 113 28.36 18.34 6.06
CA GLU A 113 29.28 17.24 5.77
C GLU A 113 30.46 17.64 4.86
N ALA A 114 30.55 18.93 4.49
CA ALA A 114 31.65 19.54 3.73
C ALA A 114 32.45 20.53 4.60
#